data_AF-A0A968BXP0-F1
#
_entry.id   AF-A0A968BXP0-F1
#
_cell.length_a   1.000
_cell.length_b   1.000
_cell.length_c   1.000
_cell.angle_alpha   90.00
_cell.angle_beta   90.00
_cell.angle_gamma   90.00
#
_symmetry.space_group_name_H-M   'P 1'
#
loop_
_entity.id
_entity.type
_entity.pdbx_description
1 polymer ?
#
loop_
_entity_poly.entity_id
_entity_poly.type
_entity_poly.pdbx_seq_one_letter_code
_entity_poly.pdbx_strand_id
1 'polypeptide(L)'
;RSSPAERVGALLERGCIYRELARWRHAEGRKEEAAEAAHRSQSDLERVTVLAAALDLPRQQSLAWTDLGWLGYYVGKEEEVEQALQQAYEPLPQEYLFPEQGPLPPMAESKQKKEAALPIWTALGKAEMLRANLALDQALSNGANGHHKELLHAAAKHFTLSLAYDELVADSHFELTRAEEGLHTRIVQDDLDISTFHQHARQVAEEQGLSQPTRFQDFLHRMFGSADLWS
;
A
#
# COMPACT_ATOMS: atom_id res chain seq x y z
N ARG A 1 33.03 3.54 10.75
CA ARG A 1 32.61 4.06 9.43
C ARG A 1 31.40 3.24 9.03
N SER A 2 30.25 3.86 8.72
CA SER A 2 29.06 3.12 8.29
C SER A 2 29.25 2.51 6.90
N SER A 3 28.72 1.31 6.69
CA SER A 3 28.73 0.64 5.39
C SER A 3 27.83 1.37 4.38
N PRO A 4 28.05 1.21 3.06
CA PRO A 4 27.16 1.79 2.05
C PRO A 4 25.69 1.38 2.23
N ALA A 5 25.42 0.11 2.56
CA ALA A 5 24.07 -0.38 2.83
C ALA A 5 23.42 0.23 4.08
N GLU A 6 24.20 0.45 5.15
CA GLU A 6 23.71 1.17 6.35
C GLU A 6 23.31 2.60 6.04
N ARG A 7 24.03 3.27 5.13
CA ARG A 7 23.67 4.63 4.69
C ARG A 7 22.35 4.65 3.92
N VAL A 8 22.10 3.64 3.09
CA VAL A 8 20.82 3.48 2.40
C VAL A 8 19.69 3.32 3.40
N GLY A 9 19.87 2.44 4.40
CA GLY A 9 18.87 2.26 5.48
C GLY A 9 18.59 3.55 6.25
N ALA A 10 19.64 4.27 6.68
CA ALA A 10 19.50 5.51 7.43
C ALA A 10 18.82 6.63 6.63
N LEU A 11 19.10 6.73 5.32
CA LEU A 11 18.42 7.69 4.44
C LEU A 11 16.94 7.33 4.26
N LEU A 12 16.64 6.04 4.07
CA LEU A 12 15.26 5.58 3.92
C LEU A 12 14.44 5.87 5.17
N GLU A 13 14.95 5.53 6.35
CA GLU A 13 14.29 5.81 7.63
C GLU A 13 14.05 7.32 7.83
N ARG A 14 15.07 8.15 7.54
CA ARG A 14 14.96 9.60 7.67
C ARG A 14 13.95 10.19 6.68
N GLY A 15 13.93 9.69 5.44
CA GLY A 15 12.93 10.04 4.44
C GLY A 15 11.51 9.71 4.92
N CYS A 16 11.29 8.50 5.44
CA CYS A 16 10.02 8.09 6.03
C CYS A 16 9.55 9.00 7.17
N ILE A 17 10.46 9.40 8.07
CA ILE A 17 10.15 10.33 9.17
C ILE A 17 9.69 11.69 8.62
N TYR A 18 10.41 12.24 7.64
CA TYR A 18 10.03 13.52 7.04
C TYR A 18 8.73 13.44 6.23
N ARG A 19 8.43 12.29 5.60
CA ARG A 19 7.14 12.04 4.93
C ARG A 19 5.97 12.09 5.90
N GLU A 20 6.08 11.42 7.05
CA GLU A 20 5.03 11.46 8.08
C GLU A 20 4.90 12.86 8.69
N LEU A 21 6.01 13.58 8.88
CA LEU A 21 5.98 14.98 9.30
C LEU A 21 5.26 15.86 8.26
N ALA A 22 5.53 15.67 6.97
CA ALA A 22 4.87 16.39 5.89
C ALA A 22 3.37 16.13 5.89
N ARG A 23 2.95 14.85 6.01
CA ARG A 23 1.53 14.46 6.14
C ARG A 23 0.85 15.18 7.29
N TRP A 24 1.44 15.11 8.49
CA TRP A 24 0.84 15.70 9.68
C TRP A 24 0.75 17.23 9.57
N ARG A 25 1.81 17.90 9.12
CA ARG A 25 1.81 19.35 8.90
C ARG A 25 0.81 19.80 7.83
N HIS A 26 0.68 19.01 6.77
CA HIS A 26 -0.31 19.27 5.72
C HIS A 26 -1.74 19.19 6.28
N ALA A 27 -2.03 18.15 7.07
CA ALA A 27 -3.33 17.98 7.73
C ALA A 27 -3.66 19.12 8.72
N GLU A 28 -2.66 19.73 9.35
CA GLU A 28 -2.82 20.92 10.21
C GLU A 28 -2.95 22.24 9.42
N GLY A 29 -2.87 22.23 8.09
CA GLY A 29 -2.88 23.43 7.26
C GLY A 29 -1.58 24.24 7.29
N ARG A 30 -0.50 23.69 7.87
CA ARG A 30 0.82 24.35 7.98
C ARG A 30 1.63 24.16 6.69
N LYS A 31 1.20 24.85 5.62
CA LYS A 31 1.68 24.63 4.24
C LYS A 31 3.20 24.76 4.07
N GLU A 32 3.82 25.78 4.65
CA GLU A 32 5.28 26.02 4.50
C GLU A 32 6.10 24.91 5.16
N GLU A 33 5.73 24.49 6.37
CA GLU A 33 6.41 23.40 7.09
C GLU A 33 6.16 22.04 6.44
N ALA A 34 4.96 21.82 5.91
CA ALA A 34 4.66 20.63 5.13
C ALA A 34 5.54 20.56 3.88
N ALA A 35 5.70 21.68 3.16
CA ALA A 35 6.56 21.76 1.98
C ALA A 35 8.04 21.53 2.32
N GLU A 36 8.54 22.08 3.43
CA GLU A 36 9.91 21.85 3.88
C GLU A 36 10.15 20.36 4.22
N ALA A 37 9.24 19.76 4.98
CA ALA A 37 9.33 18.34 5.33
C ALA A 37 9.22 17.45 4.08
N ALA A 38 8.33 17.79 3.15
CA ALA A 38 8.19 17.08 1.88
C ALA A 38 9.48 17.15 1.05
N HIS A 39 10.09 18.32 0.94
CA HIS A 39 11.35 18.47 0.22
C HIS A 39 12.48 17.63 0.82
N ARG A 40 12.61 17.62 2.16
CA ARG A 40 13.60 16.79 2.86
C ARG A 40 13.35 15.30 2.65
N SER A 41 12.09 14.87 2.73
CA SER A 41 11.68 13.49 2.46
C SER A 41 12.04 13.08 1.03
N GLN A 42 11.61 13.87 0.05
CA GLN A 42 11.87 13.63 -1.37
C GLN A 42 13.38 13.51 -1.64
N SER A 43 14.18 14.45 -1.14
CA SER A 43 15.63 14.45 -1.34
C SER A 43 16.31 13.18 -0.80
N ASP A 44 15.89 12.70 0.38
CA ASP A 44 16.43 11.48 0.97
C ASP A 44 15.98 10.23 0.21
N LEU A 45 14.70 10.15 -0.15
CA LEU A 45 14.12 8.99 -0.84
C LEU A 45 14.64 8.86 -2.28
N GLU A 46 14.73 9.95 -3.04
CA GLU A 46 15.37 9.94 -4.38
C GLU A 46 16.83 9.51 -4.30
N ARG A 47 17.54 9.89 -3.23
CA ARG A 47 18.90 9.41 -3.03
C ARG A 47 18.95 7.92 -2.71
N VAL A 48 17.96 7.40 -1.99
CA VAL A 48 17.82 5.96 -1.75
C VAL A 48 17.57 5.22 -3.06
N THR A 49 16.69 5.69 -3.94
CA THR A 49 16.40 4.99 -5.20
C THR A 49 17.66 4.81 -6.05
N VAL A 50 18.49 5.87 -6.17
CA VAL A 50 19.76 5.82 -6.89
C VAL A 50 20.79 4.90 -6.23
N LEU A 51 20.99 5.03 -4.91
CA LEU A 51 22.00 4.25 -4.20
C LEU A 51 21.63 2.77 -4.10
N ALA A 52 20.35 2.47 -3.88
CA ALA A 52 19.84 1.11 -3.80
C ALA A 52 19.97 0.38 -5.14
N ALA A 53 19.67 1.06 -6.26
CA ALA A 53 19.90 0.52 -7.59
C ALA A 53 21.39 0.21 -7.83
N ALA A 54 22.29 1.13 -7.49
CA ALA A 54 23.73 0.96 -7.66
C ALA A 54 24.34 -0.15 -6.79
N LEU A 55 23.67 -0.54 -5.71
CA LEU A 55 24.11 -1.56 -4.76
C LEU A 55 23.35 -2.88 -4.89
N ASP A 56 22.48 -3.02 -5.90
CA ASP A 56 21.60 -4.18 -6.10
C ASP A 56 20.75 -4.48 -4.85
N LEU A 57 20.07 -3.45 -4.35
CA LEU A 57 19.18 -3.50 -3.19
C LEU A 57 17.72 -3.27 -3.63
N PRO A 58 17.12 -4.21 -4.40
CA PRO A 58 15.82 -4.00 -5.05
C PRO A 58 14.69 -3.67 -4.07
N ARG A 59 14.74 -4.26 -2.87
CA ARG A 59 13.78 -3.95 -1.79
C ARG A 59 13.84 -2.48 -1.38
N GLN A 60 15.03 -1.96 -1.08
CA GLN A 60 15.18 -0.57 -0.62
C GLN A 60 14.80 0.40 -1.73
N GLN A 61 15.11 0.07 -2.97
CA GLN A 61 14.70 0.85 -4.14
C GLN A 61 13.17 0.89 -4.26
N SER A 62 12.51 -0.27 -4.19
CA SER A 62 11.05 -0.38 -4.22
C SER A 62 10.39 0.40 -3.09
N LEU A 63 10.86 0.23 -1.84
CA LEU A 63 10.33 0.95 -0.68
C LEU A 63 10.46 2.46 -0.84
N ALA A 64 11.61 2.95 -1.30
CA ALA A 64 11.80 4.38 -1.50
C ALA A 64 10.86 4.97 -2.56
N TRP A 65 10.62 4.25 -3.65
CA TRP A 65 9.63 4.64 -4.65
C TRP A 65 8.20 4.61 -4.08
N THR A 66 7.82 3.56 -3.36
CA THR A 66 6.52 3.50 -2.66
C THR A 66 6.36 4.66 -1.69
N ASP A 67 7.41 5.03 -0.95
CA ASP A 67 7.42 6.16 -0.02
C ASP A 67 7.34 7.52 -0.71
N LEU A 68 7.94 7.68 -1.89
CA LEU A 68 7.75 8.85 -2.76
C LEU A 68 6.30 8.95 -3.23
N GLY A 69 5.68 7.83 -3.62
CA GLY A 69 4.27 7.79 -3.98
C GLY A 69 3.36 8.22 -2.83
N TRP A 70 3.58 7.68 -1.62
CA TRP A 70 2.85 8.11 -0.43
C TRP A 70 3.08 9.59 -0.09
N LEU A 71 4.29 10.11 -0.28
CA LEU A 71 4.56 11.53 -0.10
C LEU A 71 3.72 12.37 -1.07
N GLY A 72 3.75 12.04 -2.36
CA GLY A 72 2.95 12.72 -3.38
C GLY A 72 1.46 12.69 -3.05
N TYR A 73 0.96 11.53 -2.61
CA TYR A 73 -0.42 11.35 -2.17
C TYR A 73 -0.77 12.29 -0.99
N TYR A 74 0.07 12.35 0.05
CA TYR A 74 -0.20 13.19 1.22
C TYR A 74 -0.19 14.70 0.95
N VAL A 75 0.54 15.14 -0.07
CA VAL A 75 0.68 16.57 -0.42
C VAL A 75 -0.05 16.96 -1.70
N GLY A 76 -0.93 16.09 -2.21
CA GLY A 76 -1.85 16.37 -3.32
C GLY A 76 -1.20 16.43 -4.71
N LYS A 77 -0.17 15.63 -4.94
CA LYS A 77 0.55 15.54 -6.23
C LYS A 77 0.30 14.21 -6.93
N GLU A 78 -0.93 14.01 -7.40
CA GLU A 78 -1.40 12.73 -7.95
C GLU A 78 -0.56 12.19 -9.12
N GLU A 79 -0.11 13.06 -10.04
CA GLU A 79 0.75 12.66 -11.18
C GLU A 79 2.07 12.01 -10.73
N GLU A 80 2.66 12.50 -9.63
CA GLU A 80 3.90 11.94 -9.08
C GLU A 80 3.66 10.55 -8.46
N VAL A 81 2.42 10.25 -8.04
CA VAL A 81 2.09 8.98 -7.36
C VAL A 81 2.09 7.81 -8.33
N GLU A 82 1.48 7.95 -9.51
CA GLU A 82 1.43 6.89 -10.50
C GLU A 82 2.83 6.50 -11.01
N GLN A 83 3.65 7.51 -11.30
CA GLN A 83 5.04 7.29 -11.71
C GLN A 83 5.84 6.58 -10.63
N ALA A 84 5.71 7.02 -9.37
CA ALA A 84 6.40 6.40 -8.25
C ALA A 84 5.94 4.95 -8.02
N LEU A 85 4.64 4.68 -8.14
CA LEU A 85 4.11 3.31 -8.09
C LEU A 85 4.67 2.45 -9.23
N GLN A 86 4.72 2.93 -10.48
CA GLN A 86 5.32 2.16 -11.56
C GLN A 86 6.78 1.79 -11.27
N GLN A 87 7.55 2.75 -10.78
CA GLN A 87 8.96 2.57 -10.43
C GLN A 87 9.16 1.65 -9.20
N ALA A 88 8.18 1.55 -8.31
CA ALA A 88 8.26 0.68 -7.13
C ALA A 88 8.22 -0.82 -7.49
N TYR A 89 7.58 -1.20 -8.60
CA TYR A 89 7.48 -2.60 -9.03
C TYR A 89 8.64 -3.02 -9.93
N GLU A 90 9.26 -2.09 -10.66
CA GLU A 90 10.35 -2.38 -11.61
C GLU A 90 11.52 -3.22 -11.03
N PRO A 91 12.05 -2.94 -9.82
CA PRO A 91 13.16 -3.72 -9.28
C PRO A 91 12.73 -5.05 -8.64
N LEU A 92 11.43 -5.33 -8.53
CA LEU A 92 10.94 -6.48 -7.79
C LEU A 92 10.86 -7.73 -8.68
N PRO A 93 11.26 -8.91 -8.16
CA PRO A 93 11.17 -10.15 -8.92
C PRO A 93 9.70 -10.55 -9.16
N GLN A 94 9.40 -11.05 -10.37
CA GLN A 94 8.04 -11.41 -10.80
C GLN A 94 7.41 -12.49 -9.93
N GLU A 95 8.22 -13.39 -9.37
CA GLU A 95 7.75 -14.46 -8.49
C GLU A 95 7.15 -13.96 -7.16
N TYR A 96 7.38 -12.70 -6.79
CA TYR A 96 6.75 -12.07 -5.63
C TYR A 96 5.42 -11.39 -5.96
N LEU A 97 5.09 -11.19 -7.25
CA LEU A 97 3.92 -10.42 -7.65
C LEU A 97 2.68 -11.29 -7.74
N PHE A 98 1.56 -10.80 -7.22
CA PHE A 98 0.25 -11.35 -7.56
C PHE A 98 0.00 -11.18 -9.06
N PRO A 99 -0.51 -12.20 -9.76
CA PRO A 99 -0.96 -12.04 -11.13
C PRO A 99 -2.18 -11.10 -11.17
N GLU A 100 -2.53 -10.58 -12.36
CA GLU A 100 -3.72 -9.74 -12.51
C GLU A 100 -5.00 -10.47 -12.09
N GLN A 101 -5.04 -11.77 -12.36
CA GLN A 101 -6.06 -12.75 -11.97
C GLN A 101 -5.38 -14.10 -11.67
N GLY A 102 -5.93 -14.84 -10.71
CA GLY A 102 -5.43 -16.16 -10.34
C GLY A 102 -4.64 -16.17 -9.04
N PRO A 103 -4.00 -17.32 -8.73
CA PRO A 103 -3.61 -17.68 -7.37
C PRO A 103 -2.45 -16.84 -6.81
N LEU A 104 -2.08 -17.16 -5.57
CA LEU A 104 -0.94 -16.57 -4.86
C LEU A 104 0.33 -16.47 -5.73
N PRO A 105 1.23 -15.50 -5.45
CA PRO A 105 2.51 -15.39 -6.14
C PRO A 105 3.30 -16.71 -6.07
N PRO A 106 4.07 -17.08 -7.11
CA PRO A 106 4.86 -18.32 -7.10
C PRO A 106 5.75 -18.49 -5.86
N MET A 107 6.35 -17.40 -5.38
CA MET A 107 7.20 -17.40 -4.18
C MET A 107 6.42 -17.70 -2.89
N ALA A 108 5.11 -17.46 -2.86
CA ALA A 108 4.24 -17.76 -1.73
C ALA A 108 3.83 -19.24 -1.67
N GLU A 109 4.10 -20.04 -2.71
CA GLU A 109 3.83 -21.47 -2.69
C GLU A 109 4.75 -22.20 -1.70
N SER A 110 4.20 -23.18 -0.99
CA SER A 110 4.84 -23.86 0.17
C SER A 110 6.27 -24.37 -0.03
N LYS A 111 6.67 -24.67 -1.27
CA LYS A 111 8.03 -25.13 -1.60
C LYS A 111 9.05 -23.99 -1.67
N GLN A 112 8.61 -22.78 -2.02
CA GLN A 112 9.47 -21.59 -2.22
C GLN A 112 9.37 -20.59 -1.06
N LYS A 113 8.29 -20.66 -0.24
CA LYS A 113 8.06 -19.75 0.89
C LYS A 113 9.23 -19.65 1.89
N LYS A 114 10.02 -20.72 2.07
CA LYS A 114 11.19 -20.73 2.98
C LYS A 114 12.37 -19.91 2.47
N GLU A 115 12.41 -19.62 1.17
CA GLU A 115 13.45 -18.85 0.49
C GLU A 115 13.02 -17.40 0.27
N ALA A 116 11.79 -17.06 0.67
CA ALA A 116 11.21 -15.76 0.43
C ALA A 116 11.85 -14.67 1.30
N ALA A 117 12.18 -13.55 0.64
CA ALA A 117 12.56 -12.33 1.31
C ALA A 117 11.30 -11.61 1.82
N LEU A 118 10.88 -11.92 3.05
CA LEU A 118 9.71 -11.31 3.70
C LEU A 118 9.59 -9.79 3.50
N PRO A 119 10.68 -9.01 3.60
CA PRO A 119 10.59 -7.56 3.43
C PRO A 119 10.17 -7.08 2.03
N ILE A 120 10.21 -7.93 0.99
CA ILE A 120 9.67 -7.60 -0.34
C ILE A 120 8.13 -7.57 -0.29
N TRP A 121 7.50 -8.53 0.39
CA TRP A 121 6.05 -8.55 0.54
C TRP A 121 5.54 -7.34 1.31
N THR A 122 6.26 -6.87 2.33
CA THR A 122 5.92 -5.61 3.02
C THR A 122 5.94 -4.41 2.08
N ALA A 123 6.90 -4.35 1.15
CA ALA A 123 6.97 -3.25 0.17
C ALA A 123 5.79 -3.28 -0.80
N LEU A 124 5.41 -4.48 -1.25
CA LEU A 124 4.27 -4.71 -2.13
C LEU A 124 2.94 -4.41 -1.44
N GLY A 125 2.75 -4.87 -0.20
CA GLY A 125 1.56 -4.57 0.60
C GLY A 125 1.36 -3.06 0.71
N LYS A 126 2.42 -2.32 1.07
CA LYS A 126 2.39 -0.85 1.16
C LYS A 126 2.09 -0.16 -0.17
N ALA A 127 2.55 -0.71 -1.29
CA ALA A 127 2.27 -0.17 -2.63
C ALA A 127 0.82 -0.43 -3.07
N GLU A 128 0.29 -1.63 -2.79
CA GLU A 128 -1.11 -1.97 -3.05
C GLU A 128 -2.06 -1.14 -2.16
N MET A 129 -1.70 -0.90 -0.89
CA MET A 129 -2.46 0.01 -0.02
C MET A 129 -2.58 1.42 -0.62
N LEU A 130 -1.49 1.94 -1.23
CA LEU A 130 -1.52 3.24 -1.89
C LEU A 130 -2.44 3.23 -3.11
N ARG A 131 -2.39 2.19 -3.95
CA ARG A 131 -3.32 2.01 -5.08
C ARG A 131 -4.77 1.96 -4.63
N ALA A 132 -5.05 1.30 -3.50
CA ALA A 132 -6.39 1.22 -2.94
C ALA A 132 -6.93 2.60 -2.54
N ASN A 133 -6.10 3.42 -1.88
CA ASN A 133 -6.48 4.76 -1.48
C ASN A 133 -6.71 5.68 -2.69
N LEU A 134 -5.87 5.59 -3.73
CA LEU A 134 -6.08 6.35 -4.97
C LEU A 134 -7.40 5.97 -5.66
N ALA A 135 -7.64 4.67 -5.83
CA ALA A 135 -8.88 4.19 -6.46
C ALA A 135 -10.12 4.62 -5.66
N LEU A 136 -10.03 4.62 -4.33
CA LEU A 136 -11.09 5.09 -3.45
C LEU A 136 -11.34 6.59 -3.60
N ASP A 137 -10.29 7.43 -3.57
CA ASP A 137 -10.42 8.88 -3.74
C ASP A 137 -11.01 9.23 -5.12
N GLN A 138 -10.59 8.50 -6.15
CA GLN A 138 -11.17 8.62 -7.50
C GLN A 138 -12.66 8.21 -7.50
N ALA A 139 -13.03 7.14 -6.79
CA ALA A 139 -14.43 6.71 -6.69
C ALA A 139 -15.30 7.78 -6.02
N LEU A 140 -14.82 8.35 -4.91
CA LEU A 140 -15.51 9.39 -4.15
C LEU A 140 -15.64 10.68 -4.96
N SER A 141 -14.61 11.06 -5.71
CA SER A 141 -14.62 12.26 -6.56
C SER A 141 -15.51 12.10 -7.80
N ASN A 142 -15.73 10.87 -8.30
CA ASN A 142 -16.48 10.56 -9.52
C ASN A 142 -17.89 9.98 -9.29
N GLY A 143 -18.50 10.21 -8.12
CA GLY A 143 -19.79 9.61 -7.74
C GLY A 143 -20.94 9.75 -8.76
N ALA A 144 -20.89 10.77 -9.64
CA ALA A 144 -21.89 11.00 -10.69
C ALA A 144 -21.57 10.38 -12.07
N ASN A 145 -20.33 9.92 -12.30
CA ASN A 145 -19.80 9.63 -13.64
C ASN A 145 -19.91 8.15 -14.08
N GLY A 146 -20.76 7.34 -13.43
CA GLY A 146 -21.02 5.93 -13.78
C GLY A 146 -19.87 4.95 -13.49
N HIS A 147 -18.63 5.41 -13.36
CA HIS A 147 -17.44 4.60 -13.05
C HIS A 147 -17.24 4.36 -11.55
N HIS A 148 -18.09 4.95 -10.70
CA HIS A 148 -17.98 4.86 -9.24
C HIS A 148 -17.89 3.40 -8.74
N LYS A 149 -18.73 2.51 -9.29
CA LYS A 149 -18.74 1.10 -8.90
C LYS A 149 -17.46 0.36 -9.30
N GLU A 150 -16.91 0.65 -10.47
CA GLU A 150 -15.66 0.05 -10.96
C GLU A 150 -14.47 0.49 -10.09
N LEU A 151 -14.43 1.77 -9.70
CA LEU A 151 -13.39 2.33 -8.84
C LEU A 151 -13.48 1.79 -7.40
N LEU A 152 -14.69 1.61 -6.85
CA LEU A 152 -14.87 0.95 -5.55
C LEU A 152 -14.43 -0.52 -5.61
N HIS A 153 -14.73 -1.24 -6.69
CA HIS A 153 -14.23 -2.59 -6.90
C HIS A 153 -12.69 -2.61 -6.98
N ALA A 154 -12.08 -1.66 -7.70
CA ALA A 154 -10.63 -1.52 -7.77
C ALA A 154 -10.01 -1.22 -6.39
N ALA A 155 -10.63 -0.33 -5.59
CA ALA A 155 -10.19 -0.07 -4.23
C ALA A 155 -10.24 -1.34 -3.36
N ALA A 156 -11.36 -2.07 -3.38
CA ALA A 156 -11.50 -3.34 -2.66
C ALA A 156 -10.48 -4.39 -3.14
N LYS A 157 -10.17 -4.43 -4.44
CA LYS A 157 -9.12 -5.29 -5.00
C LYS A 157 -7.78 -4.99 -4.34
N HIS A 158 -7.36 -3.74 -4.38
CA HIS A 158 -6.05 -3.33 -3.86
C HIS A 158 -5.97 -3.43 -2.33
N PHE A 159 -7.05 -3.19 -1.58
CA PHE A 159 -7.10 -3.48 -0.13
C PHE A 159 -6.93 -4.98 0.15
N THR A 160 -7.60 -5.84 -0.61
CA THR A 160 -7.48 -7.30 -0.47
C THR A 160 -6.05 -7.76 -0.74
N LEU A 161 -5.44 -7.28 -1.83
CA LEU A 161 -4.06 -7.64 -2.19
C LEU A 161 -3.04 -7.10 -1.19
N SER A 162 -3.22 -5.87 -0.70
CA SER A 162 -2.37 -5.28 0.34
C SER A 162 -2.32 -6.16 1.57
N LEU A 163 -3.49 -6.53 2.09
CA LEU A 163 -3.56 -7.33 3.32
C LEU A 163 -3.13 -8.79 3.08
N ALA A 164 -3.35 -9.32 1.87
CA ALA A 164 -2.83 -10.64 1.50
C ALA A 164 -1.29 -10.68 1.47
N TYR A 165 -0.63 -9.62 0.99
CA TYR A 165 0.83 -9.50 1.09
C TYR A 165 1.30 -9.45 2.55
N ASP A 166 0.61 -8.70 3.40
CA ASP A 166 0.97 -8.59 4.82
C ASP A 166 0.82 -9.94 5.55
N GLU A 167 -0.19 -10.75 5.21
CA GLU A 167 -0.36 -12.13 5.72
C GLU A 167 0.78 -13.08 5.33
N LEU A 168 1.45 -12.85 4.19
CA LEU A 168 2.59 -13.67 3.78
C LEU A 168 3.81 -13.47 4.69
N VAL A 169 3.91 -12.30 5.35
CA VAL A 169 5.00 -11.94 6.26
C VAL A 169 4.80 -12.57 7.64
N ALA A 170 3.64 -12.32 8.27
CA ALA A 170 3.28 -12.87 9.58
C ALA A 170 1.78 -12.70 9.86
N ASP A 171 1.20 -13.64 10.63
CA ASP A 171 -0.21 -13.61 11.06
C ASP A 171 -0.60 -12.34 11.85
N SER A 172 0.39 -11.70 12.48
CA SER A 172 0.25 -10.37 13.11
C SER A 172 1.60 -9.64 13.14
N HIS A 173 1.61 -8.37 12.73
CA HIS A 173 2.76 -7.47 12.88
C HIS A 173 2.32 -6.01 12.83
N PHE A 174 3.21 -5.09 13.23
CA PHE A 174 2.91 -3.67 13.41
C PHE A 174 2.34 -2.99 12.15
N GLU A 175 2.88 -3.28 10.97
CA GLU A 175 2.41 -2.66 9.71
C GLU A 175 0.99 -3.12 9.35
N LEU A 176 0.65 -4.38 9.58
CA LEU A 176 -0.71 -4.89 9.39
C LEU A 176 -1.73 -4.18 10.29
N THR A 177 -1.40 -3.97 11.57
CA THR A 177 -2.27 -3.21 12.48
C THR A 177 -2.47 -1.78 12.00
N ARG A 178 -1.39 -1.12 11.57
CA ARG A 178 -1.45 0.25 11.05
C ARG A 178 -2.26 0.35 9.76
N ALA A 179 -2.16 -0.63 8.87
CA ALA A 179 -2.94 -0.72 7.65
C ALA A 179 -4.44 -0.86 7.94
N GLU A 180 -4.82 -1.76 8.85
CA GLU A 180 -6.20 -1.95 9.29
C GLU A 180 -6.76 -0.71 10.00
N GLU A 181 -5.98 -0.05 10.87
CA GLU A 181 -6.38 1.21 11.53
C GLU A 181 -6.62 2.35 10.53
N GLY A 182 -5.74 2.47 9.53
CA GLY A 182 -5.89 3.42 8.45
C GLY A 182 -7.14 3.17 7.62
N LEU A 183 -7.38 1.90 7.27
CA LEU A 183 -8.57 1.47 6.53
C LEU A 183 -9.87 1.71 7.30
N HIS A 184 -9.89 1.37 8.60
CA HIS A 184 -11.03 1.65 9.46
C HIS A 184 -11.32 3.16 9.52
N THR A 185 -10.28 3.98 9.68
CA THR A 185 -10.40 5.44 9.70
C THR A 185 -11.01 5.96 8.41
N ARG A 186 -10.53 5.49 7.25
CA ARG A 186 -11.07 5.87 5.93
C ARG A 186 -12.54 5.48 5.78
N ILE A 187 -12.87 4.22 6.09
CA ILE A 187 -14.26 3.72 5.99
C ILE A 187 -15.23 4.59 6.80
N VAL A 188 -14.87 4.95 8.04
CA VAL A 188 -15.71 5.77 8.91
C VAL A 188 -15.76 7.23 8.47
N GLN A 189 -14.62 7.82 8.07
CA GLN A 189 -14.55 9.25 7.69
C GLN A 189 -15.24 9.54 6.37
N ASP A 190 -15.15 8.62 5.42
CA ASP A 190 -15.70 8.78 4.07
C ASP A 190 -17.13 8.24 3.94
N ASP A 191 -17.72 7.73 5.03
CA ASP A 191 -19.07 7.13 5.07
C ASP A 191 -19.26 6.05 4.00
N LEU A 192 -18.31 5.12 3.92
CA LEU A 192 -18.29 4.11 2.86
C LEU A 192 -19.37 3.04 3.09
N ASP A 193 -20.01 2.61 2.01
CA ASP A 193 -20.99 1.53 2.04
C ASP A 193 -20.33 0.17 2.34
N ILE A 194 -20.46 -0.25 3.60
CA ILE A 194 -19.92 -1.52 4.12
C ILE A 194 -20.46 -2.73 3.34
N SER A 195 -21.73 -2.69 2.90
CA SER A 195 -22.35 -3.79 2.16
C SER A 195 -21.64 -4.00 0.81
N THR A 196 -21.36 -2.90 0.12
CA THR A 196 -20.63 -2.87 -1.14
C THR A 196 -19.20 -3.40 -0.96
N PHE A 197 -18.52 -3.02 0.13
CA PHE A 197 -17.17 -3.54 0.41
C PHE A 197 -17.15 -5.04 0.75
N HIS A 198 -18.12 -5.56 1.50
CA HIS A 198 -18.25 -7.01 1.70
C HIS A 198 -18.44 -7.75 0.38
N GLN A 199 -19.31 -7.24 -0.50
CA GLN A 199 -19.55 -7.83 -1.81
C GLN A 199 -18.28 -7.83 -2.67
N HIS A 200 -17.62 -6.68 -2.79
CA HIS A 200 -16.41 -6.57 -3.60
C HIS A 200 -15.23 -7.36 -3.04
N ALA A 201 -15.04 -7.40 -1.71
CA ALA A 201 -13.99 -8.21 -1.10
C ALA A 201 -14.16 -9.71 -1.42
N ARG A 202 -15.40 -10.20 -1.42
CA ARG A 202 -15.72 -11.57 -1.84
C ARG A 202 -15.45 -11.80 -3.33
N GLN A 203 -15.92 -10.90 -4.17
CA GLN A 203 -15.72 -11.01 -5.62
C GLN A 203 -14.22 -11.06 -5.96
N VAL A 204 -13.42 -10.16 -5.38
CA VAL A 204 -11.97 -10.12 -5.57
C VAL A 204 -11.33 -11.42 -5.09
N ALA A 205 -11.73 -11.95 -3.93
CA ALA A 205 -11.17 -13.21 -3.43
C ALA A 205 -11.44 -14.37 -4.40
N GLU A 206 -12.63 -14.41 -5.01
CA GLU A 206 -12.98 -15.39 -6.04
C GLU A 206 -12.15 -15.19 -7.33
N GLU A 207 -12.02 -13.95 -7.82
CA GLU A 207 -11.21 -13.60 -9.00
C GLU A 207 -9.72 -13.93 -8.82
N GLN A 208 -9.20 -13.78 -7.61
CA GLN A 208 -7.80 -14.07 -7.25
C GLN A 208 -7.59 -15.50 -6.74
N GLY A 209 -8.64 -16.34 -6.71
CA GLY A 209 -8.55 -17.70 -6.18
C GLY A 209 -7.97 -17.76 -4.75
N LEU A 210 -8.21 -16.73 -3.94
CA LEU A 210 -7.73 -16.64 -2.57
C LEU A 210 -8.58 -17.53 -1.65
N SER A 211 -7.94 -18.14 -0.67
CA SER A 211 -8.64 -18.82 0.42
C SER A 211 -9.53 -17.82 1.15
N GLN A 212 -10.79 -18.22 1.38
CA GLN A 212 -11.77 -17.40 2.08
C GLN A 212 -12.03 -17.95 3.51
N PRO A 213 -12.25 -17.08 4.51
CA PRO A 213 -12.21 -15.62 4.40
C PRO A 213 -10.79 -15.10 4.19
N THR A 214 -10.65 -14.03 3.38
CA THR A 214 -9.40 -13.26 3.27
C THR A 214 -9.24 -12.35 4.47
N ARG A 215 -8.02 -11.83 4.70
CA ARG A 215 -7.79 -10.82 5.76
C ARG A 215 -8.74 -9.64 5.69
N PHE A 216 -9.02 -9.18 4.47
CA PHE A 216 -9.89 -8.02 4.29
C PHE A 216 -11.33 -8.36 4.67
N GLN A 217 -11.82 -9.56 4.32
CA GLN A 217 -13.13 -10.05 4.76
C GLN A 217 -13.20 -10.19 6.29
N ASP A 218 -12.15 -10.73 6.93
CA ASP A 218 -12.05 -10.84 8.38
C ASP A 218 -12.00 -9.48 9.07
N PHE A 219 -11.28 -8.52 8.49
CA PHE A 219 -11.23 -7.14 8.95
C PHE A 219 -12.63 -6.50 8.92
N LEU A 220 -13.33 -6.60 7.79
CA LEU A 220 -14.69 -6.05 7.66
C LEU A 220 -15.64 -6.70 8.67
N HIS A 221 -15.56 -8.03 8.82
CA HIS A 221 -16.36 -8.76 9.78
C HIS A 221 -16.11 -8.31 11.23
N ARG A 222 -14.84 -8.19 11.62
CA ARG A 222 -14.45 -7.81 12.98
C ARG A 222 -14.82 -6.37 13.34
N MET A 223 -14.70 -5.45 12.38
CA MET A 223 -14.91 -4.02 12.63
C MET A 223 -16.38 -3.59 12.44
N PHE A 224 -17.11 -4.21 11.52
CA PHE A 224 -18.43 -3.76 11.10
C PHE A 224 -19.51 -4.86 11.14
N GLY A 225 -19.17 -6.08 11.55
CA GLY A 225 -20.11 -7.21 11.65
C GLY A 225 -20.20 -8.05 10.37
N SER A 226 -20.98 -9.13 10.39
CA SER A 226 -21.13 -10.02 9.23
C SER A 226 -21.85 -9.35 8.07
N ALA A 227 -21.52 -9.79 6.84
CA ALA A 227 -22.19 -9.31 5.63
C ALA A 227 -23.72 -9.43 5.69
N ASP A 228 -24.25 -10.45 6.37
CA ASP A 228 -25.70 -10.67 6.56
C ASP A 228 -26.40 -9.58 7.37
N LEU A 229 -25.66 -8.73 8.10
CA LEU A 229 -26.25 -7.57 8.80
C LEU A 229 -26.52 -6.38 7.86
N TRP A 230 -26.00 -6.45 6.64
CA TRP A 230 -26.01 -5.37 5.66
C TRP A 230 -26.75 -5.73 4.36
N SER A 231 -27.47 -6.86 4.35
CA SER A 231 -28.26 -7.40 3.23
C SER A 231 -29.72 -6.97 3.23
#